data_AF-A0A8D8C1N3-F1
#
_entry.id   AF-A0A8D8C1N3-F1
#
_cell.length_a   1.000
_cell.length_b   1.000
_cell.length_c   1.000
_cell.angle_alpha   90.00
_cell.angle_beta   90.00
_cell.angle_gamma   90.00
#
_symmetry.space_group_name_H-M   'P 1'
#
loop_
_entity.id
_entity.type
_entity.pdbx_description
1 polymer ?
#
loop_
_entity_poly.entity_id
_entity_poly.type
_entity_poly.pdbx_seq_one_letter_code
_entity_poly.pdbx_strand_id
1 'polypeptide(L)'
;YACEAGQFDFALELCKASGKPADEVHLKIAMALEDDGKFTEAETEFLLANKPKEAIMMHTHSGDWKSALRVAEKYLPEAVKEVLLSQAASALESRNYPDYEALMIRAD
;
A
#
# COMPACT_ATOMS: atom_id res chain seq x y z
N TYR A 1 8.49 9.98 17.14
CA TYR A 1 7.17 9.58 17.68
C TYR A 1 6.24 10.71 18.10
N ALA A 2 6.33 11.35 19.28
CA ALA A 2 5.34 12.38 19.65
C ALA A 2 5.42 13.67 18.79
N CYS A 3 6.60 14.00 18.25
CA CYS A 3 6.80 15.20 17.45
C CYS A 3 6.20 15.09 16.03
N GLU A 4 6.20 13.92 15.42
CA GLU A 4 5.71 13.74 14.04
C GLU A 4 4.19 13.67 13.99
N ALA A 5 3.54 12.93 14.90
CA ALA A 5 2.09 12.88 14.98
C ALA A 5 1.47 14.29 15.15
N GLY A 6 2.01 15.09 16.07
CA GLY A 6 1.53 16.47 16.28
C GLY A 6 1.80 17.41 15.10
N GLN A 7 2.80 17.15 14.26
CA GLN A 7 3.07 17.92 13.04
C GLN A 7 2.09 17.57 11.91
N PHE A 8 1.69 16.30 11.82
CA PHE A 8 0.74 15.84 10.81
C PHE A 8 -0.68 16.34 11.08
N ASP A 9 -1.14 16.30 12.33
CA ASP A 9 -2.43 16.86 12.71
C ASP A 9 -2.52 18.35 12.38
N PHE A 10 -1.48 19.12 12.71
CA PHE A 10 -1.38 20.53 12.38
C PHE A 10 -1.38 20.79 10.86
N ALA A 11 -0.67 19.96 10.08
CA ALA A 11 -0.64 20.05 8.63
C ALA A 11 -2.02 19.75 8.01
N LEU A 12 -2.75 18.76 8.54
CA LEU A 12 -4.10 18.43 8.10
C LEU A 12 -5.10 19.54 8.44
N GLU A 13 -5.00 20.14 9.64
CA GLU A 13 -5.80 21.31 10.00
C GLU A 13 -5.53 22.50 9.08
N LEU A 14 -4.25 22.74 8.72
CA LEU A 14 -3.89 23.81 7.79
C LEU A 14 -4.44 23.57 6.38
N CYS A 15 -4.38 22.33 5.87
CA CYS A 15 -5.00 21.98 4.59
C CYS A 15 -6.51 22.18 4.62
N LYS A 16 -7.19 21.75 5.70
CA LYS A 16 -8.63 21.98 5.91
C LYS A 16 -8.98 23.47 5.93
N ALA A 17 -8.20 24.28 6.64
CA ALA A 17 -8.42 25.73 6.76
C ALA A 17 -8.13 26.49 5.45
N SER A 18 -7.16 26.02 4.66
CA SER A 18 -6.77 26.63 3.39
C SER A 18 -7.56 26.11 2.17
N GLY A 19 -8.38 25.07 2.35
CA GLY A 19 -9.14 24.41 1.29
C GLY A 19 -8.26 23.69 0.26
N LYS A 20 -6.97 23.49 0.56
CA LYS A 20 -6.05 22.76 -0.30
C LYS A 20 -6.20 21.26 -0.06
N PRO A 21 -6.05 20.43 -1.09
CA PRO A 21 -6.11 18.99 -0.92
C PRO A 21 -4.93 18.55 -0.04
N ALA A 22 -5.20 17.64 0.88
CA ALA A 22 -4.24 17.14 1.87
C ALA A 22 -3.50 15.90 1.37
N ASP A 23 -3.54 15.61 0.07
CA ASP A 23 -2.97 14.40 -0.52
C ASP A 23 -1.46 14.27 -0.25
N GLU A 24 -0.69 15.35 -0.39
CA GLU A 24 0.73 15.34 -0.06
C GLU A 24 1.01 15.14 1.44
N VAL A 25 0.09 15.58 2.30
CA VAL A 25 0.22 15.41 3.76
C VAL A 25 -0.08 13.96 4.12
N HIS A 26 -1.19 13.41 3.63
CA HIS A 26 -1.54 12.00 3.78
C HIS A 26 -0.44 11.08 3.24
N LEU A 27 0.18 11.42 2.11
CA LEU A 27 1.32 10.67 1.58
C LEU A 27 2.51 10.64 2.54
N LYS A 28 2.88 11.79 3.12
CA LYS A 28 3.99 11.87 4.10
C LYS A 28 3.68 11.10 5.38
N ILE A 29 2.42 11.14 5.84
CA ILE A 29 1.97 10.36 6.99
C ILE A 29 2.10 8.87 6.67
N ALA A 30 1.63 8.44 5.51
CA ALA A 30 1.68 7.05 5.07
C ALA A 30 3.12 6.51 5.02
N MET A 31 4.06 7.29 4.45
CA MET A 31 5.48 6.92 4.40
C MET A 31 6.10 6.80 5.80
N ALA A 32 5.80 7.73 6.72
CA ALA A 32 6.30 7.65 8.08
C ALA A 32 5.74 6.40 8.81
N LEU A 33 4.46 6.09 8.61
CA LEU A 33 3.83 4.89 9.16
C LEU A 33 4.41 3.60 8.56
N GLU A 34 4.77 3.61 7.28
CA GLU A 34 5.46 2.50 6.61
C GLU A 34 6.85 2.25 7.22
N ASP A 35 7.65 3.30 7.40
CA ASP A 35 8.97 3.22 8.05
C ASP A 35 8.86 2.69 9.50
N ASP A 36 7.75 3.01 10.17
CA ASP A 36 7.41 2.53 11.51
C ASP A 36 6.83 1.10 11.53
N GLY A 37 6.61 0.47 10.37
CA GLY A 37 6.03 -0.87 10.23
C GLY A 37 4.52 -0.95 10.48
N LYS A 38 3.83 0.19 10.52
CA LYS A 38 2.39 0.32 10.76
C LYS A 38 1.59 0.25 9.45
N PHE A 39 1.73 -0.85 8.72
CA PHE A 39 1.19 -1.01 7.36
C PHE A 39 -0.33 -0.79 7.25
N THR A 40 -1.11 -1.15 8.28
CA THR A 40 -2.58 -0.94 8.27
C THR A 40 -2.96 0.54 8.37
N GLU A 41 -2.23 1.30 9.17
CA GLU A 41 -2.43 2.75 9.29
C GLU A 41 -1.96 3.42 8.00
N ALA A 42 -0.77 3.03 7.49
CA ALA A 42 -0.21 3.53 6.24
C ALA A 42 -1.12 3.28 5.03
N GLU A 43 -1.74 2.10 4.89
CA GLU A 43 -2.71 1.82 3.82
C GLU A 43 -3.84 2.85 3.81
N THR A 44 -4.39 3.17 4.99
CA THR A 44 -5.51 4.11 5.10
C THR A 44 -5.09 5.49 4.58
N GLU A 45 -3.90 5.94 4.97
CA GLU A 45 -3.34 7.23 4.57
C GLU A 45 -2.98 7.26 3.07
N PHE A 46 -2.40 6.19 2.50
CA PHE A 46 -2.15 6.08 1.07
C PHE A 46 -3.45 6.14 0.24
N LEU A 47 -4.53 5.53 0.73
CA LEU A 47 -5.84 5.61 0.09
C LEU A 47 -6.44 7.01 0.17
N LEU A 48 -6.31 7.69 1.32
CA LEU A 48 -6.72 9.10 1.47
C LEU A 48 -5.91 10.04 0.56
N ALA A 49 -4.64 9.71 0.31
CA ALA A 49 -3.78 10.40 -0.65
C ALA A 49 -4.12 10.09 -2.13
N ASN A 50 -5.13 9.25 -2.42
CA ASN A 50 -5.43 8.74 -3.76
C ASN A 50 -4.24 8.01 -4.41
N LYS A 51 -3.44 7.30 -3.61
CA LYS A 51 -2.28 6.52 -4.03
C LYS A 51 -2.44 5.03 -3.70
N PRO A 52 -3.44 4.32 -4.26
CA PRO A 52 -3.62 2.89 -4.01
C PRO A 52 -2.43 2.04 -4.52
N LYS A 53 -1.70 2.50 -5.55
CA LYS A 53 -0.49 1.82 -6.04
C LYS A 53 0.59 1.70 -4.96
N GLU A 54 0.83 2.77 -4.20
CA GLU A 54 1.82 2.77 -3.12
C GLU A 54 1.40 1.81 -1.99
N ALA A 55 0.12 1.79 -1.61
CA ALA A 55 -0.40 0.85 -0.62
C ALA A 55 -0.22 -0.62 -1.06
N ILE A 56 -0.46 -0.92 -2.35
CA ILE A 56 -0.25 -2.26 -2.90
C ILE A 56 1.24 -2.63 -2.84
N MET A 57 2.11 -1.73 -3.29
CA MET A 57 3.56 -1.93 -3.31
C MET A 57 4.11 -2.16 -1.90
N MET A 58 3.69 -1.36 -0.92
CA MET A 58 4.02 -1.52 0.51
C MET A 58 3.65 -2.93 1.01
N HIS A 59 2.44 -3.41 0.74
CA HIS A 59 2.00 -4.77 1.14
C HIS A 59 2.76 -5.87 0.40
N THR A 60 3.08 -5.66 -0.87
CA THR A 60 3.93 -6.56 -1.64
C THR A 60 5.33 -6.67 -1.03
N HIS A 61 5.93 -5.55 -0.61
CA HIS A 61 7.25 -5.54 0.05
C HIS A 61 7.23 -6.17 1.45
N SER A 62 6.14 -6.03 2.20
CA SER A 62 5.99 -6.66 3.51
C SER A 62 5.70 -8.18 3.42
N GLY A 63 5.42 -8.68 2.22
CA GLY A 63 5.03 -10.08 1.97
C GLY A 63 3.56 -10.36 2.28
N ASP A 64 2.74 -9.34 2.56
CA ASP A 64 1.30 -9.48 2.75
C ASP A 64 0.54 -9.43 1.42
N TRP A 65 0.72 -10.48 0.63
CA TRP A 65 0.07 -10.64 -0.67
C TRP A 65 -1.47 -10.59 -0.60
N LYS A 66 -2.05 -11.00 0.53
CA LYS A 66 -3.51 -10.98 0.72
C LYS A 66 -4.02 -9.55 0.79
N SER A 67 -3.35 -8.69 1.55
CA SER A 67 -3.71 -7.28 1.63
C SER A 67 -3.42 -6.56 0.31
N ALA A 68 -2.28 -6.83 -0.34
CA ALA A 68 -1.95 -6.27 -1.65
C ALA A 68 -3.04 -6.58 -2.69
N LEU A 69 -3.46 -7.85 -2.81
CA LEU A 69 -4.53 -8.26 -3.73
C LEU A 69 -5.87 -7.62 -3.36
N ARG A 70 -6.25 -7.60 -2.08
CA ARG A 70 -7.51 -6.98 -1.63
C ARG A 70 -7.58 -5.50 -2.01
N VAL A 71 -6.48 -4.75 -1.83
CA VAL A 71 -6.40 -3.33 -2.19
C VAL A 71 -6.44 -3.16 -3.71
N ALA A 72 -5.69 -4.00 -4.45
CA ALA A 72 -5.72 -3.99 -5.91
C ALA A 72 -7.13 -4.29 -6.45
N GLU A 73 -7.79 -5.37 -6.04
CA GLU A 73 -9.13 -5.74 -6.52
C GLU A 73 -10.17 -4.65 -6.23
N LYS A 74 -10.05 -3.95 -5.09
CA LYS A 74 -11.02 -2.94 -4.66
C LYS A 74 -10.80 -1.56 -5.29
N TYR A 75 -9.55 -1.12 -5.40
CA TYR A 75 -9.20 0.25 -5.81
C TYR A 75 -8.54 0.33 -7.18
N LEU A 76 -7.87 -0.74 -7.62
CA LEU A 76 -7.03 -0.74 -8.82
C LEU A 76 -6.97 -2.13 -9.48
N PRO A 77 -8.05 -2.57 -10.14
CA PRO A 77 -8.14 -3.92 -10.71
C PRO A 77 -7.07 -4.18 -11.79
N GLU A 78 -6.57 -3.14 -12.46
CA GLU A 78 -5.46 -3.22 -13.41
C GLU A 78 -4.15 -3.72 -12.76
N ALA A 79 -3.93 -3.45 -11.48
CA ALA A 79 -2.74 -3.88 -10.76
C ALA A 79 -2.84 -5.30 -10.21
N VAL A 80 -4.02 -5.93 -10.21
CA VAL A 80 -4.22 -7.30 -9.70
C VAL A 80 -3.29 -8.28 -10.42
N LYS A 81 -3.19 -8.15 -11.75
CA LYS A 81 -2.28 -8.98 -12.55
C LYS A 81 -0.83 -8.78 -12.16
N GLU A 82 -0.40 -7.54 -11.95
CA GLU A 82 0.98 -7.21 -11.54
C GLU A 82 1.31 -7.78 -10.15
N VAL A 83 0.36 -7.71 -9.21
CA VAL A 83 0.50 -8.29 -7.86
C VAL A 83 0.61 -9.81 -7.93
N LEU A 84 -0.23 -10.49 -8.71
CA LEU A 84 -0.17 -11.94 -8.90
C LEU A 84 1.16 -12.39 -9.51
N LEU A 85 1.66 -11.66 -10.51
CA LEU A 85 2.97 -11.93 -11.12
C LEU A 85 4.12 -11.73 -10.11
N SER A 86 4.04 -10.68 -9.29
CA SER A 86 5.03 -10.41 -8.24
C SER A 86 5.01 -11.50 -7.16
N GLN A 87 3.82 -11.96 -6.77
CA GLN A 87 3.66 -13.06 -5.82
C GLN A 87 4.22 -14.37 -6.40
N ALA A 88 3.95 -14.66 -7.68
CA ALA A 88 4.49 -15.82 -8.36
C ALA A 88 6.03 -15.77 -8.41
N ALA A 89 6.63 -14.61 -8.72
CA ALA A 89 8.08 -14.44 -8.69
C ALA A 89 8.66 -14.74 -7.29
N SER A 90 8.04 -14.23 -6.23
CA SER A 90 8.45 -14.51 -4.85
C SER A 90 8.30 -16.00 -4.47
N ALA A 91 7.24 -16.66 -4.94
CA ALA A 91 7.05 -18.10 -4.75
C ALA A 91 8.13 -18.93 -5.48
N LEU A 92 8.54 -18.49 -6.67
CA LEU A 92 9.63 -19.11 -7.44
C LEU A 92 10.98 -18.99 -6.70
N GLU A 93 11.29 -17.82 -6.16
CA GLU A 93 12.48 -17.60 -5.33
C GLU A 93 12.49 -18.50 -4.09
N SER A 94 11.32 -18.68 -3.47
CA SER A 94 11.12 -19.58 -2.33
C SER A 94 11.12 -21.07 -2.70
N ARG A 95 11.30 -21.43 -3.99
CA ARG A 95 11.17 -22.79 -4.55
C ARG A 95 9.82 -23.45 -4.26
N ASN A 96 8.78 -22.64 -4.05
CA ASN A 96 7.41 -23.10 -3.85
C ASN A 96 6.70 -23.21 -5.21
N TYR A 97 7.08 -24.23 -5.97
CA TYR A 97 6.54 -24.53 -7.29
C TYR A 97 5.00 -24.70 -7.35
N PRO A 98 4.32 -25.38 -6.39
CA PRO A 98 2.87 -25.53 -6.48
C PRO A 98 2.11 -24.21 -6.30
N ASP A 99 2.60 -23.30 -5.45
CA ASP A 99 1.99 -21.97 -5.28
C ASP A 99 2.22 -21.10 -6.53
N TYR A 100 3.42 -21.17 -7.11
CA TYR A 100 3.75 -20.51 -8.38
C TYR A 100 2.82 -20.95 -9.53
N GLU A 101 2.61 -22.26 -9.73
CA GLU A 101 1.75 -22.75 -10.82
C GLU A 101 0.30 -22.29 -10.64
N ALA A 102 -0.22 -22.32 -9.41
CA ALA A 102 -1.57 -21.84 -9.11
C ALA A 102 -1.74 -20.34 -9.38
N LEU A 103 -0.73 -19.53 -9.04
CA LEU A 103 -0.75 -18.08 -9.27
C LEU A 103 -0.65 -17.73 -10.76
N MET A 104 0.17 -18.45 -11.53
CA MET A 104 0.31 -18.22 -12.97
C MET A 104 -0.98 -18.52 -13.74
N ILE A 105 -1.71 -19.57 -13.36
CA ILE A 105 -3.04 -19.86 -13.95
C ILE A 105 -4.04 -18.74 -13.63
N ARG A 106 -3.93 -18.13 -12.45
CA ARG A 106 -4.84 -17.07 -12.00
C ARG A 106 -4.53 -15.70 -12.62
N ALA A 107 -3.33 -15.54 -13.20
CA ALA A 107 -2.88 -14.31 -13.85
C ALA A 107 -3.15 -14.28 -15.37
N ASP A 108 -3.58 -15.40 -15.96
CA ASP A 108 -3.99 -15.57 -17.36
C ASP A 108 -5.42 -15.07 -17.59
#